data_AF-A0A967MKY1-F1
#
_entry.id   AF-A0A967MKY1-F1
#
_cell.length_a   1.000
_cell.length_b   1.000
_cell.length_c   1.000
_cell.angle_alpha   90.00
_cell.angle_beta   90.00
_cell.angle_gamma   90.00
#
_symmetry.space_group_name_H-M   'P 1'
#
loop_
_entity.id
_entity.type
_entity.pdbx_description
1 polymer ?
#
loop_
_entity_poly.entity_id
_entity_poly.type
_entity_poly.pdbx_seq_one_letter_code
_entity_poly.pdbx_strand_id
1 'polypeptide(L)' 'MVYTLHVADHDDIVHASAANGWAPRPVIATPVNETSAVVSPDGRWIAYVSSETGEGEVYIRSFPEPGPP' A
#
# COMPACT_ATOMS: atom_id res chain seq x y z
N MET A 1 3.02 -7.62 7.12
CA MET A 1 4.03 -6.55 7.22
C MET A 1 3.92 -5.70 5.97
N VAL A 2 3.97 -4.38 6.11
CA VAL A 2 3.89 -3.43 4.99
C VAL A 2 5.30 -2.92 4.67
N TYR A 3 5.62 -2.86 3.38
CA TYR A 3 6.90 -2.39 2.85
C TYR A 3 6.65 -1.43 1.69
N THR A 4 7.64 -0.59 1.39
CA THR A 4 7.70 0.12 0.11
C THR A 4 8.69 -0.61 -0.79
N LEU A 5 8.29 -0.89 -2.02
CA LEU A 5 9.11 -1.53 -3.05
C LEU A 5 9.20 -0.61 -4.27
N HIS A 6 10.40 -0.47 -4.83
CA HIS A 6 10.56 0.19 -6.12
C HIS A 6 10.18 -0.79 -7.25
N VAL A 7 9.15 -0.46 -8.02
CA VAL A 7 8.62 -1.27 -9.12
C VAL A 7 8.68 -0.43 -10.40
N ALA A 8 9.52 -0.87 -11.34
CA ALA A 8 9.75 -0.15 -12.60
C ALA A 8 10.14 1.33 -12.38
N ASP A 9 9.23 2.26 -12.62
CA ASP A 9 9.41 3.72 -12.54
C ASP A 9 8.72 4.38 -11.34
N HIS A 10 8.11 3.60 -10.44
CA HIS A 10 7.43 4.12 -9.25
C HIS A 10 7.65 3.28 -7.99
N ASP A 11 7.40 3.89 -6.84
CA ASP A 11 7.35 3.20 -5.55
C ASP A 11 5.93 2.70 -5.25
N ASP A 12 5.83 1.48 -4.73
CA ASP A 12 4.57 0.79 -4.42
C ASP A 12 4.56 0.32 -2.95
N ILE A 13 3.40 0.41 -2.30
CA ILE A 13 3.18 -0.11 -0.95
C ILE A 13 2.71 -1.56 -1.07
N VAL A 14 3.53 -2.48 -0.58
CA VAL A 14 3.25 -3.92 -0.64
C VAL A 14 3.03 -4.53 0.73
N HIS A 15 2.14 -5.53 0.80
CA HIS A 15 1.93 -6.36 1.98
C HIS A 15 2.50 -7.76 1.78
N ALA A 16 3.34 -8.20 2.71
CA ALA A 16 3.87 -9.56 2.79
C ALA A 16 3.62 -10.16 4.17
N SER A 17 3.25 -11.45 4.22
CA SER A 17 2.98 -12.17 5.46
C SER A 17 3.25 -13.67 5.31
N ALA A 18 3.37 -14.40 6.41
CA ALA A 18 3.49 -15.86 6.34
C ALA A 18 2.31 -16.52 5.57
N ALA A 19 1.10 -15.94 5.66
CA ALA A 19 -0.09 -16.44 4.98
C ALA A 19 0.00 -16.38 3.45
N ASN A 20 0.81 -15.47 2.88
CA ASN A 20 1.06 -15.40 1.44
C ASN A 20 2.46 -15.91 1.06
N GLY A 21 3.10 -16.71 1.93
CA GLY A 21 4.45 -17.22 1.70
C GLY A 21 5.50 -16.12 1.58
N TRP A 22 5.25 -14.95 2.18
CA TRP A 22 6.06 -13.74 2.05
C TRP A 22 6.14 -13.17 0.64
N ALA A 23 5.27 -13.60 -0.29
CA ALA A 23 5.16 -12.98 -1.59
C ALA A 23 4.59 -11.56 -1.45
N PRO A 24 5.32 -10.50 -1.84
CA PRO A 24 4.80 -9.14 -1.79
C PRO A 24 3.58 -9.02 -2.71
N ARG A 25 2.51 -8.42 -2.20
CA ARG A 25 1.32 -8.07 -2.99
C ARG A 25 1.06 -6.57 -2.85
N PRO A 26 0.77 -5.85 -3.95
CA PRO A 26 0.37 -4.45 -3.86
C PRO A 26 -0.79 -4.29 -2.88
N VAL A 27 -0.68 -3.31 -2.00
CA VAL A 27 -1.78 -2.86 -1.16
C VAL A 27 -2.68 -1.98 -2.01
N ILE A 28 -2.08 -1.04 -2.75
CA ILE A 28 -2.75 -0.19 -3.72
C ILE A 28 -2.11 -0.51 -5.08
N ALA A 29 -2.92 -0.74 -6.12
CA ALA A 29 -2.41 -1.15 -7.42
C ALA A 29 -2.55 -0.01 -8.44
N THR A 30 -1.82 1.08 -8.23
CA THR A 30 -1.79 2.23 -9.14
C THR A 30 -0.39 2.38 -9.77
N PRO A 31 -0.27 3.04 -10.94
CA PRO A 31 1.01 3.29 -11.59
C PRO A 31 1.68 4.59 -11.10
N VAL A 32 1.44 5.02 -9.87
CA VAL A 32 2.00 6.25 -9.30
C VAL A 32 2.80 5.96 -8.03
N ASN A 33 3.55 6.94 -7.54
CA ASN A 33 4.37 6.77 -6.35
C ASN A 33 3.50 6.71 -5.09
N GLU A 34 3.74 5.68 -4.28
CA GLU A 34 3.05 5.44 -3.02
C GLU A 34 4.07 5.11 -1.93
N THR A 35 4.09 5.90 -0.86
CA THR A 35 5.15 5.80 0.17
C THR A 35 4.61 6.06 1.57
N SER A 36 5.51 5.93 2.56
CA SER A 36 5.28 6.37 3.95
C SER A 36 4.04 5.75 4.61
N ALA A 37 3.78 4.48 4.30
CA ALA A 37 2.60 3.77 4.74
C ALA A 37 2.61 3.48 6.25
N VAL A 38 1.49 3.69 6.93
CA VAL A 38 1.27 3.27 8.32
C VAL A 38 -0.07 2.57 8.47
N VAL A 39 -0.08 1.42 9.14
CA VAL A 39 -1.32 0.69 9.47
C VAL A 39 -1.84 1.18 10.82
N SER A 40 -3.15 1.38 10.92
CA SER A 40 -3.79 1.77 12.19
C SER A 40 -3.57 0.70 13.27
N PRO A 41 -3.56 1.07 14.57
CA PRO A 41 -3.35 0.10 15.65
C PRO A 41 -4.40 -1.03 15.69
N ASP A 42 -5.61 -0.77 15.22
CA ASP A 42 -6.68 -1.76 15.10
C ASP A 42 -6.62 -2.58 13.81
N GLY A 43 -5.65 -2.32 12.94
CA GLY A 43 -5.41 -3.04 11.69
C GLY A 43 -6.43 -2.81 10.59
N ARG A 44 -7.39 -1.88 10.77
CA ARG A 44 -8.52 -1.67 9.85
C ARG A 44 -8.28 -0.63 8.77
N TRP A 45 -7.25 0.20 8.93
CA TRP A 45 -6.96 1.32 8.05
C TRP A 45 -5.48 1.38 7.72
N ILE A 46 -5.16 1.94 6.57
CA ILE A 46 -3.81 2.34 6.20
C ILE A 46 -3.82 3.79 5.73
N ALA A 47 -2.89 4.58 6.24
CA ALA A 47 -2.59 5.93 5.74
C ALA A 47 -1.28 5.90 4.94
N TYR A 48 -1.22 6.64 3.84
CA TYR A 48 -0.07 6.66 2.94
C TYR A 48 0.00 7.95 2.14
N VAL A 49 1.17 8.26 1.59
CA VAL A 49 1.35 9.36 0.63
C VAL A 49 1.24 8.81 -0.78
N SER A 50 0.42 9.41 -1.64
CA SER A 50 0.31 9.08 -3.07
C SER A 50 0.46 10.31 -3.94
N SER A 51 1.02 10.14 -5.14
CA SER A 51 1.11 11.17 -6.18
C SER A 51 0.02 11.08 -7.27
N GLU A 52 -1.12 10.46 -6.97
CA GLU A 52 -2.20 10.20 -7.93
C GLU A 52 -2.72 11.48 -8.63
N THR A 53 -2.73 12.61 -7.92
CA THR A 53 -3.17 13.92 -8.44
C THR A 53 -2.05 14.76 -9.03
N GLY A 54 -0.82 14.23 -9.09
CA GLY A 54 0.39 14.92 -9.56
C GLY A 54 1.21 15.58 -8.46
N GLU A 55 0.70 15.65 -7.23
CA GLU A 55 1.44 16.09 -6.03
C GLU A 55 1.27 15.05 -4.91
N GLY A 56 2.18 15.06 -3.93
CA GLY A 56 2.13 14.13 -2.80
C GLY A 56 1.02 14.48 -1.81
N GLU A 57 -0.01 13.65 -1.72
CA GLU A 57 -1.16 13.83 -0.83
C GLU A 57 -1.33 12.64 0.12
N VAL A 58 -1.90 12.88 1.30
CA VAL A 58 -2.15 11.82 2.29
C VAL A 58 -3.54 11.21 2.06
N TYR A 59 -3.58 9.90 1.85
CA TYR A 59 -4.79 9.11 1.69
C TYR A 59 -5.00 8.18 2.87
N ILE A 60 -6.26 7.83 3.13
CA ILE A 60 -6.67 6.80 4.10
C ILE A 60 -7.64 5.84 3.42
N ARG A 61 -7.40 4.54 3.56
CA ARG A 61 -8.27 3.49 3.00
C ARG A 61 -8.42 2.31 3.96
N SER A 62 -9.45 1.51 3.73
CA SER A 62 -9.64 0.25 4.46
C SER A 62 -8.46 -0.70 4.22
N PHE A 63 -8.11 -1.45 5.25
CA PHE A 63 -7.02 -2.41 5.23
C PHE A 63 -7.36 -3.66 6.05
N PRO A 64 -7.02 -4.87 5.55
CA PRO A 64 -6.71 -5.14 4.14
C PRO A 64 -7.92 -4.77 3.27
N GLU A 65 -7.68 -4.41 2.00
CA GLU A 65 -8.82 -4.22 1.10
C GLU A 65 -9.64 -5.52 1.05
N PRO A 66 -10.98 -5.44 1.05
CA PRO A 66 -11.80 -6.57 0.68
C PRO A 66 -11.27 -7.09 -0.66
N GLY A 67 -10.96 -8.38 -0.74
CA GLY A 67 -10.61 -8.98 -2.02
C GLY A 67 -11.72 -8.73 -3.04
N PRO A 68 -11.43 -8.81 -4.35
CA PRO A 68 -12.50 -8.86 -5.35
C PRO A 68 -13.53 -9.93 -4.95
N PRO A 69 -14.82 -9.71 -5.22
CA PRO A 69 -15.88 -10.68 -4.92
C PRO A 69 -15.62 -12.06 -5.55
#